data_AF-A0A1Y6LSE3-F1
#
_entry.id   AF-A0A1Y6LSE3-F1
#
_cell.length_a   1.000
_cell.length_b   1.000
_cell.length_c   1.000
_cell.angle_alpha   90.00
_cell.angle_beta   90.00
_cell.angle_gamma   90.00
#
_symmetry.space_group_name_H-M   'P 1'
#
loop_
_entity.id
_entity.type
_entity.pdbx_description
1 polymer ?
#
loop_
_entity_poly.entity_id
_entity_poly.type
_entity_poly.pdbx_seq_one_letter_code
_entity_poly.pdbx_strand_id
1 'polypeptide(L)'
;MDGMRDLIFDNLELLLDLPVELKIMVVENLLFDIHLKAHVVRPSSGQRELTHHVVWVNEEEWARFRAFAGMSPQTSTIAWKAFREARQAGRIRIIVDMEKHTGKPSYYIPRSTRSKTVPMRFFNGFTRLEATTPITMGTEHDEDERGFEVVVQRTSVVYDISPLPTAPLPGDNDRVISINTEVLMDTSTAINAPLFAAGNEAFAYGIRHPISSPSIPTPYLTPLTAKGLWSLGNLLSVRARNIARHYASEVHGGTRVWTEDHVNSMKWIGRVEKMKEEKAKAEQEKAEEADDEYTDDEE
;
A
#
# COMPACT_ATOMS: atom_id res chain seq x y z
N MET A 1 2.85 -12.95 -18.74
CA MET A 1 2.88 -11.87 -19.75
C MET A 1 3.79 -10.74 -19.25
N ASP A 2 5.08 -11.00 -19.06
CA ASP A 2 6.04 -10.01 -18.52
C ASP A 2 6.95 -9.37 -19.60
N GLY A 3 6.87 -9.82 -20.85
CA GLY A 3 7.83 -9.45 -21.90
C GLY A 3 7.69 -8.05 -22.51
N MET A 4 6.77 -7.19 -22.07
CA MET A 4 6.62 -5.82 -22.60
C MET A 4 7.06 -4.71 -21.63
N ARG A 5 7.48 -5.05 -20.41
CA ARG A 5 7.85 -4.05 -19.39
C ARG A 5 9.20 -3.37 -19.68
N ASP A 6 10.07 -4.02 -20.46
CA ASP A 6 11.44 -3.57 -20.77
C ASP A 6 11.62 -2.89 -22.14
N LEU A 7 10.53 -2.48 -22.81
CA LEU A 7 10.67 -1.63 -24.00
C LEU A 7 11.17 -0.23 -23.59
N ILE A 8 12.48 -0.04 -23.68
CA ILE A 8 13.13 1.27 -23.71
C ILE A 8 12.76 1.92 -25.05
N PHE A 9 11.64 2.65 -25.06
CA PHE A 9 11.18 3.39 -26.24
C PHE A 9 11.96 4.71 -26.36
N ASP A 10 13.17 4.65 -26.93
CA ASP A 10 13.94 5.84 -27.29
C ASP A 10 13.27 6.66 -28.42
N ASN A 11 12.20 6.14 -29.04
CA ASN A 11 11.46 6.79 -30.11
C ASN A 11 9.94 6.74 -29.89
N LEU A 12 9.45 7.47 -28.87
CA LEU A 12 8.01 7.66 -28.65
C LEU A 12 7.28 8.15 -29.92
N GLU A 13 7.95 8.92 -30.77
CA GLU A 13 7.41 9.46 -32.05
C GLU A 13 6.90 8.37 -33.00
N LEU A 14 7.53 7.19 -33.03
CA LEU A 14 7.09 6.06 -33.86
C LEU A 14 5.71 5.53 -33.43
N LEU A 15 5.26 5.83 -32.21
CA LEU A 15 3.92 5.46 -31.75
C LEU A 15 2.82 6.28 -32.43
N LEU A 16 3.15 7.42 -33.07
CA LEU A 16 2.18 8.23 -33.82
C LEU A 16 1.73 7.54 -35.11
N ASP A 17 2.57 6.71 -35.70
CA ASP A 17 2.26 6.02 -36.97
C ASP A 17 1.50 4.70 -36.76
N LEU A 18 1.36 4.26 -35.50
CA LEU A 18 0.62 3.05 -35.19
C LEU A 18 -0.89 3.18 -35.51
N PRO A 19 -1.53 2.08 -35.97
CA PRO A 19 -2.98 1.94 -35.97
C PRO A 19 -3.60 2.27 -34.59
N VAL A 20 -4.85 2.71 -34.60
CA VAL A 20 -5.54 3.16 -33.37
C VAL A 20 -5.63 2.03 -32.34
N GLU A 21 -5.82 0.81 -32.80
CA GLU A 21 -5.93 -0.39 -31.97
C GLU A 21 -4.64 -0.63 -31.19
N LEU A 22 -3.48 -0.50 -31.85
CA LEU A 22 -2.17 -0.66 -31.20
C LEU A 22 -1.88 0.50 -30.26
N LYS A 23 -2.30 1.73 -30.59
CA LYS A 23 -2.19 2.88 -29.67
C LYS A 23 -2.98 2.66 -28.37
N ILE A 24 -4.17 2.06 -28.46
CA ILE A 24 -4.97 1.72 -27.27
C ILE A 24 -4.22 0.70 -26.42
N MET A 25 -3.71 -0.39 -27.01
CA MET A 25 -2.93 -1.40 -26.29
C MET A 25 -1.70 -0.80 -25.60
N VAL A 26 -0.96 0.08 -26.30
CA VAL A 26 0.19 0.80 -25.71
C VAL A 26 -0.26 1.59 -24.49
N VAL A 27 -1.30 2.40 -24.60
CA VAL A 27 -1.82 3.19 -23.48
C VAL A 27 -2.21 2.32 -22.30
N GLU A 28 -2.90 1.20 -22.52
CA GLU A 28 -3.32 0.32 -21.44
C GLU A 28 -2.14 -0.26 -20.65
N ASN A 29 -0.99 -0.48 -21.30
CA ASN A 29 0.25 -0.89 -20.64
C ASN A 29 0.99 0.26 -19.92
N LEU A 30 0.59 1.51 -20.16
CA LEU A 30 1.16 2.69 -19.50
C LEU A 30 0.32 3.15 -18.29
N LEU A 31 -0.77 2.45 -17.98
CA LEU A 31 -1.63 2.75 -16.83
C LEU A 31 -1.18 1.91 -15.64
N PHE A 32 -0.71 2.58 -14.59
CA PHE A 32 -0.26 1.97 -13.35
C PHE A 32 -1.24 2.27 -12.23
N ASP A 33 -1.12 1.61 -11.09
CA ASP A 33 -1.79 2.08 -9.88
C ASP A 33 -1.15 3.39 -9.40
N ILE A 34 -1.92 4.20 -8.66
CA ILE A 34 -1.45 5.48 -8.13
C ILE A 34 -1.09 5.29 -6.67
N HIS A 35 0.21 5.30 -6.35
CA HIS A 35 0.68 5.16 -4.98
C HIS A 35 0.81 6.52 -4.32
N LEU A 36 0.11 6.69 -3.20
CA LEU A 36 0.06 7.92 -2.42
C LEU A 36 0.70 7.75 -1.07
N LYS A 37 1.37 8.82 -0.64
CA LYS A 37 1.93 8.98 0.69
C LYS A 37 1.37 10.25 1.33
N ALA A 38 0.88 10.17 2.56
CA ALA A 38 0.25 11.30 3.23
C ALA A 38 1.00 11.64 4.53
N HIS A 39 1.35 12.91 4.68
CA HIS A 39 2.17 13.42 5.76
C HIS A 39 1.52 14.58 6.48
N VAL A 40 1.91 14.77 7.73
CA VAL A 40 1.73 16.03 8.45
C VAL A 40 3.05 16.80 8.44
N VAL A 41 3.00 18.07 8.07
CA VAL A 41 4.18 18.94 7.98
C VAL A 41 4.35 19.70 9.29
N ARG A 42 5.59 19.87 9.74
CA ARG A 42 5.90 20.65 10.93
C ARG A 42 5.30 22.07 10.81
N PRO A 43 4.46 22.52 11.76
CA PRO A 43 3.84 23.84 11.70
C PRO A 43 4.89 24.95 11.80
N SER A 44 4.61 26.10 11.19
CA SER A 44 5.41 27.31 11.37
C SER A 44 5.20 27.86 12.79
N SER A 45 6.16 28.64 13.30
CA SER A 45 5.96 29.37 14.56
C SER A 45 4.68 30.23 14.48
N GLY A 46 3.79 30.10 15.46
CA GLY A 46 2.50 30.80 15.51
C GLY A 46 1.36 30.16 14.71
N GLN A 47 1.61 29.10 13.94
CA GLN A 47 0.57 28.42 13.17
C GLN A 47 -0.13 27.36 14.03
N ARG A 48 -1.44 27.51 14.26
CA ARG A 48 -2.24 26.55 15.04
C ARG A 48 -2.71 25.35 14.23
N GLU A 49 -2.94 25.53 12.93
CA GLU A 49 -3.45 24.47 12.06
C GLU A 49 -2.34 23.61 11.47
N LEU A 50 -2.54 22.29 11.53
CA LEU A 50 -1.64 21.31 10.95
C LEU A 50 -1.79 21.28 9.42
N THR A 51 -0.68 21.45 8.71
CA THR A 51 -0.65 21.31 7.26
C THR A 51 -0.44 19.86 6.88
N HIS A 52 -1.31 19.32 6.02
CA HIS A 52 -1.22 17.96 5.51
C HIS A 52 -0.76 17.98 4.06
N HIS A 53 0.12 17.06 3.69
CA HIS A 53 0.75 17.00 2.38
C HIS A 53 0.65 15.58 1.81
N VAL A 54 0.28 15.48 0.54
CA VAL A 54 0.15 14.20 -0.18
C VAL A 54 1.13 14.19 -1.34
N VAL A 55 1.86 13.10 -1.45
CA VAL A 55 2.85 12.83 -2.50
C VAL A 55 2.38 11.67 -3.35
N TRP A 56 2.47 11.84 -4.68
CA TRP A 56 2.36 10.75 -5.63
C TRP A 56 3.73 10.08 -5.74
N VAL A 57 3.86 8.89 -5.15
CA VAL A 57 5.15 8.22 -4.98
C VAL A 57 5.72 7.74 -6.30
N ASN A 58 4.89 7.13 -7.13
CA ASN A 58 5.27 6.64 -8.45
C ASN A 58 4.95 7.62 -9.58
N GLU A 59 5.08 8.94 -9.36
CA GLU A 59 4.79 9.95 -10.40
C GLU A 59 5.66 9.73 -11.67
N GLU A 60 6.86 9.17 -11.52
CA GLU A 60 7.80 8.87 -12.60
C GLU A 60 7.34 7.73 -13.50
N GLU A 61 6.71 6.67 -12.98
CA GLU A 61 6.14 5.58 -13.79
C GLU A 61 5.09 6.10 -14.78
N TRP A 62 4.41 7.17 -14.40
CA TRP A 62 3.41 7.86 -15.21
C TRP A 62 4.00 8.83 -16.24
N ALA A 63 5.32 9.02 -16.28
CA ALA A 63 5.96 9.92 -17.24
C ALA A 63 5.72 9.48 -18.69
N ARG A 64 5.79 8.17 -18.97
CA ARG A 64 5.54 7.61 -20.30
C ARG A 64 4.09 7.84 -20.76
N PHE A 65 3.12 7.63 -19.87
CA PHE A 65 1.72 7.95 -20.14
C PHE A 65 1.54 9.44 -20.48
N ARG A 66 2.12 10.34 -19.68
CA ARG A 66 2.02 11.80 -19.90
C ARG A 66 2.68 12.22 -21.21
N ALA A 67 3.84 11.65 -21.53
CA ALA A 67 4.53 11.91 -22.78
C ALA A 67 3.65 11.49 -23.96
N PHE A 68 3.15 10.25 -23.98
CA PHE A 68 2.25 9.75 -25.03
C PHE A 68 0.99 10.61 -25.19
N ALA A 69 0.33 10.95 -24.08
CA ALA A 69 -0.86 11.79 -24.06
C ALA A 69 -0.60 13.24 -24.54
N GLY A 70 0.66 13.69 -24.51
CA GLY A 70 1.09 15.02 -24.94
C GLY A 70 1.54 15.12 -26.40
N MET A 71 1.73 14.00 -27.10
CA MET A 71 2.33 14.00 -28.44
C MET A 71 1.43 14.62 -29.52
N SER A 72 0.12 14.42 -29.44
CA SER A 72 -0.85 14.93 -30.42
C SER A 72 -2.26 15.03 -29.82
N PRO A 73 -3.19 15.80 -30.42
CA PRO A 73 -4.59 15.81 -29.98
C PRO A 73 -5.25 14.42 -30.04
N GLN A 74 -4.88 13.59 -31.02
CA GLN A 74 -5.41 12.25 -31.17
C GLN A 74 -4.93 11.32 -30.04
N THR A 75 -3.63 11.26 -29.79
CA THR A 75 -3.06 10.44 -28.70
C THR A 75 -3.55 10.91 -27.34
N SER A 76 -3.72 12.22 -27.14
CA SER A 76 -4.34 12.79 -25.93
C SER A 76 -5.76 12.25 -25.72
N THR A 77 -6.58 12.26 -26.77
CA THR A 77 -7.96 11.77 -26.72
C THR A 77 -8.01 10.27 -26.39
N ILE A 78 -7.16 9.46 -27.03
CA ILE A 78 -7.04 8.02 -26.78
C ILE A 78 -6.59 7.77 -25.33
N ALA A 79 -5.51 8.42 -24.90
CA ALA A 79 -4.93 8.25 -23.57
C ALA A 79 -5.91 8.57 -22.44
N TRP A 80 -6.56 9.73 -22.52
CA TRP A 80 -7.50 10.15 -21.49
C TRP A 80 -8.83 9.40 -21.54
N LYS A 81 -9.23 8.86 -22.71
CA LYS A 81 -10.36 7.93 -22.80
C LYS A 81 -10.04 6.63 -22.08
N ALA A 82 -8.92 5.99 -22.40
CA ALA A 82 -8.50 4.74 -21.77
C ALA A 82 -8.30 4.91 -20.25
N PHE A 83 -7.70 6.02 -19.79
CA PHE A 83 -7.59 6.32 -18.36
C PHE A 83 -8.96 6.38 -17.68
N ARG A 84 -9.96 7.04 -18.28
CA ARG A 84 -11.32 7.13 -17.70
C ARG A 84 -12.00 5.76 -17.66
N GLU A 85 -11.86 4.96 -18.72
CA GLU A 85 -12.43 3.61 -18.82
C GLU A 85 -11.77 2.66 -17.83
N ALA A 86 -10.45 2.67 -17.72
CA ALA A 86 -9.70 1.88 -16.74
C ALA A 86 -10.07 2.26 -15.31
N ARG A 87 -10.21 3.56 -15.03
CA ARG A 87 -10.69 4.05 -13.73
C ARG A 87 -12.11 3.57 -13.42
N GLN A 88 -13.05 3.68 -14.36
CA GLN A 88 -14.43 3.22 -14.18
C GLN A 88 -14.53 1.70 -13.99
N ALA A 89 -13.68 0.95 -14.69
CA ALA A 89 -13.59 -0.50 -14.56
C ALA A 89 -12.81 -0.95 -13.30
N GLY A 90 -12.22 -0.04 -12.53
CA GLY A 90 -11.39 -0.36 -11.37
C GLY A 90 -10.04 -1.00 -11.70
N ARG A 91 -9.56 -0.86 -12.94
CA ARG A 91 -8.24 -1.32 -13.41
C ARG A 91 -7.08 -0.44 -12.96
N ILE A 92 -7.38 0.80 -12.55
CA ILE A 92 -6.44 1.70 -11.89
C ILE A 92 -6.97 1.98 -10.50
N ARG A 93 -6.13 1.76 -9.50
CA ARG A 93 -6.44 2.01 -8.09
C ARG A 93 -5.68 3.21 -7.58
N ILE A 94 -6.25 3.89 -6.59
CA ILE A 94 -5.48 4.77 -5.72
C ILE A 94 -5.13 3.96 -4.49
N ILE A 95 -3.85 3.91 -4.16
CA ILE A 95 -3.31 3.15 -3.04
C ILE A 95 -2.66 4.12 -2.06
N VAL A 96 -3.15 4.20 -0.83
CA VAL A 96 -2.41 4.80 0.28
C VAL A 96 -1.39 3.78 0.75
N ASP A 97 -0.14 3.99 0.35
CA ASP A 97 0.90 2.99 0.52
C ASP A 97 1.71 3.30 1.80
N MET A 98 1.38 2.58 2.87
CA MET A 98 2.08 2.78 4.14
C MET A 98 3.49 2.20 4.12
N GLU A 99 3.84 1.32 3.18
CA GLU A 99 5.21 0.80 3.06
C GLU A 99 6.17 1.86 2.52
N LYS A 100 5.67 2.84 1.76
CA LYS A 100 6.47 4.01 1.36
C LYS A 100 6.78 4.94 2.53
N HIS A 101 6.20 4.73 3.72
CA HIS A 101 6.57 5.42 4.95
C HIS A 101 7.66 4.66 5.71
N THR A 102 8.92 5.05 5.49
CA THR A 102 10.07 4.48 6.19
C THR A 102 10.17 4.89 7.66
N GLY A 103 9.54 6.00 8.05
CA GLY A 103 9.44 6.47 9.43
C GLY A 103 8.01 6.35 9.98
N LYS A 104 7.81 6.80 11.24
CA LYS A 104 6.49 6.82 11.87
C LYS A 104 5.53 7.77 11.12
N PRO A 105 4.42 7.29 10.53
CA PRO A 105 3.52 8.13 9.72
C PRO A 105 2.84 9.27 10.51
N SER A 106 2.73 9.11 11.83
CA SER A 106 2.17 10.10 12.75
C SER A 106 3.10 11.29 13.01
N TYR A 107 4.38 11.19 12.66
CA TYR A 107 5.38 12.23 12.98
C TYR A 107 5.43 13.30 11.91
N TYR A 108 5.79 14.52 12.34
CA TYR A 108 5.98 15.65 11.44
C TYR A 108 7.16 15.45 10.51
N ILE A 109 6.97 15.75 9.23
CA ILE A 109 8.08 15.90 8.29
C ILE A 109 8.60 17.35 8.30
N PRO A 110 9.90 17.57 8.01
CA PRO A 110 10.44 18.91 7.80
C PRO A 110 9.68 19.67 6.70
N ARG A 111 9.59 21.00 6.82
CA ARG A 111 8.99 21.84 5.77
C ARG A 111 9.78 21.79 4.46
N SER A 112 11.09 21.59 4.55
CA SER A 112 12.00 21.49 3.41
C SER A 112 11.78 20.24 2.55
N THR A 113 11.18 19.18 3.09
CA THR A 113 10.92 17.93 2.36
C THR A 113 9.59 17.96 1.60
N ARG A 114 8.92 19.12 1.54
CA ARG A 114 7.65 19.26 0.83
C ARG A 114 7.89 19.25 -0.68
N SER A 115 7.45 18.19 -1.34
CA SER A 115 7.41 18.11 -2.80
C SER A 115 6.14 18.75 -3.40
N LYS A 116 6.02 18.68 -4.73
CA LYS A 116 4.83 19.11 -5.48
C LYS A 116 3.58 18.43 -4.88
N THR A 117 2.60 19.24 -4.49
CA THR A 117 1.37 18.72 -3.87
C THR A 117 0.46 18.15 -4.94
N VAL A 118 -0.09 16.96 -4.72
CA VAL A 118 -1.06 16.37 -5.65
C VAL A 118 -2.41 17.10 -5.52
N PRO A 119 -3.02 17.56 -6.63
CA PRO A 119 -4.34 18.17 -6.57
C PRO A 119 -5.38 17.13 -6.15
N MET A 120 -5.90 17.21 -4.92
CA MET A 120 -6.86 16.23 -4.39
C MET A 120 -8.11 16.04 -5.29
N ARG A 121 -8.52 17.10 -6.01
CA ARG A 121 -9.62 17.06 -6.98
C ARG A 121 -9.42 16.03 -8.09
N PHE A 122 -8.17 15.67 -8.41
CA PHE A 122 -7.84 14.63 -9.37
C PHE A 122 -8.47 13.27 -9.00
N PHE A 123 -8.60 13.02 -7.69
CA PHE A 123 -9.12 11.76 -7.16
C PHE A 123 -10.65 11.70 -7.06
N ASN A 124 -11.36 12.81 -7.30
CA ASN A 124 -12.84 12.86 -7.20
C ASN A 124 -13.56 11.90 -8.15
N GLY A 125 -12.90 11.43 -9.21
CA GLY A 125 -13.47 10.49 -10.17
C GLY A 125 -13.28 9.01 -9.81
N PHE A 126 -12.64 8.70 -8.68
CA PHE A 126 -12.46 7.34 -8.19
C PHE A 126 -13.57 7.00 -7.20
N THR A 127 -14.03 5.76 -7.24
CA THR A 127 -15.06 5.22 -6.32
C THR A 127 -14.45 4.33 -5.25
N ARG A 128 -13.18 3.94 -5.41
CA ARG A 128 -12.46 3.06 -4.48
C ARG A 128 -11.10 3.63 -4.14
N LEU A 129 -10.70 3.45 -2.88
CA LEU A 129 -9.38 3.72 -2.36
C LEU A 129 -8.88 2.46 -1.67
N GLU A 130 -7.70 1.98 -2.03
CA GLU A 130 -7.01 0.93 -1.30
C GLU A 130 -6.00 1.57 -0.33
N ALA A 131 -5.79 0.96 0.81
CA ALA A 131 -4.72 1.33 1.72
C ALA A 131 -3.99 0.07 2.18
N THR A 132 -2.67 0.07 2.03
CA THR A 132 -1.82 -1.08 2.35
C THR A 132 -0.98 -0.76 3.58
N THR A 133 -0.79 -1.72 4.47
CA THR A 133 0.04 -1.57 5.66
C THR A 133 0.78 -2.85 6.01
N PRO A 134 2.07 -2.75 6.38
CA PRO A 134 2.83 -3.89 6.88
C PRO A 134 2.34 -4.24 8.28
N ILE A 135 2.32 -5.51 8.65
CA ILE A 135 2.05 -5.93 10.03
C ILE A 135 3.00 -7.06 10.39
N THR A 136 3.57 -6.99 11.58
CA THR A 136 4.32 -8.10 12.16
C THR A 136 3.78 -8.40 13.53
N MET A 137 3.50 -9.67 13.77
CA MET A 137 3.11 -10.20 15.07
C MET A 137 4.11 -11.26 15.49
N GLY A 138 4.28 -11.45 16.78
CA GLY A 138 5.07 -12.54 17.30
C GLY A 138 4.67 -12.93 18.71
N THR A 139 5.22 -14.04 19.22
CA THR A 139 4.92 -14.51 20.57
C THR A 139 5.87 -13.96 21.64
N GLU A 140 5.39 -13.74 22.87
CA GLU A 140 6.28 -13.50 24.02
C GLU A 140 6.96 -14.82 24.46
N HIS A 141 8.15 -14.73 25.06
CA HIS A 141 8.92 -15.88 25.55
C HIS A 141 8.31 -16.43 26.85
N ASP A 142 8.23 -17.76 26.97
CA ASP A 142 8.63 -18.44 28.20
C ASP A 142 10.12 -18.77 28.05
N GLU A 143 10.92 -18.56 29.10
CA GLU A 143 12.40 -18.58 29.06
C GLU A 143 13.02 -19.93 28.60
N ASP A 144 12.22 -20.98 28.47
CA ASP A 144 12.67 -22.36 28.28
C ASP A 144 12.24 -22.96 26.92
N GLU A 145 13.06 -22.80 25.87
CA GLU A 145 13.25 -23.80 24.79
C GLU A 145 12.55 -23.71 23.41
N ARG A 146 11.85 -22.64 22.97
CA ARG A 146 11.45 -22.55 21.53
C ARG A 146 11.69 -21.19 20.93
N GLY A 147 12.27 -21.18 19.73
CA GLY A 147 12.54 -19.97 18.96
C GLY A 147 11.30 -19.09 18.81
N PHE A 148 11.53 -17.79 18.65
CA PHE A 148 10.49 -16.78 18.50
C PHE A 148 9.61 -17.04 17.25
N GLU A 149 8.31 -17.26 17.45
CA GLU A 149 7.34 -17.41 16.35
C GLU A 149 6.88 -16.05 15.84
N VAL A 150 6.79 -15.90 14.52
CA VAL A 150 6.58 -14.62 13.83
C VAL A 150 5.65 -14.80 12.64
N VAL A 151 4.71 -13.89 12.52
CA VAL A 151 3.91 -13.71 11.30
C VAL A 151 4.21 -12.32 10.75
N VAL A 152 4.72 -12.26 9.52
CA VAL A 152 4.94 -11.03 8.76
C VAL A 152 3.99 -11.02 7.58
N GLN A 153 3.22 -9.96 7.44
CA GLN A 153 2.13 -9.88 6.46
C GLN A 153 1.90 -8.46 5.96
N ARG A 154 1.26 -8.35 4.79
CA ARG A 154 0.72 -7.11 4.24
C ARG A 154 -0.79 -7.15 4.37
N THR A 155 -1.37 -6.11 4.93
CA THR A 155 -2.83 -5.95 4.96
C THR A 155 -3.25 -4.88 3.99
N SER A 156 -4.15 -5.20 3.07
CA SER A 156 -4.82 -4.26 2.18
C SER A 156 -6.26 -4.04 2.63
N VAL A 157 -6.69 -2.79 2.65
CA VAL A 157 -8.07 -2.42 2.97
C VAL A 157 -8.64 -1.61 1.82
N VAL A 158 -9.77 -2.06 1.27
CA VAL A 158 -10.46 -1.36 0.18
C VAL A 158 -11.65 -0.60 0.76
N TYR A 159 -11.71 0.71 0.49
CA TYR A 159 -12.75 1.62 0.93
C TYR A 159 -13.62 2.08 -0.25
N ASP A 160 -14.93 2.24 -0.02
CA ASP A 160 -15.85 2.92 -0.92
C ASP A 160 -15.84 4.44 -0.64
N ILE A 161 -15.30 5.19 -1.60
CA ILE A 161 -15.19 6.65 -1.57
C ILE A 161 -16.19 7.32 -2.53
N SER A 162 -17.18 6.58 -3.03
CA SER A 162 -18.22 7.13 -3.90
C SER A 162 -18.93 8.29 -3.20
N PRO A 163 -19.25 9.38 -3.94
CA PRO A 163 -19.92 10.54 -3.35
C PRO A 163 -21.25 10.12 -2.72
N LEU A 164 -21.49 10.55 -1.48
CA LEU A 164 -22.73 10.27 -0.77
C LEU A 164 -23.81 11.30 -1.09
N PRO A 165 -25.09 10.89 -1.16
CA PRO A 165 -26.21 11.82 -1.31
C PRO A 165 -26.35 12.77 -0.12
N THR A 166 -25.92 12.32 1.06
CA THR A 166 -25.99 13.06 2.32
C THR A 166 -24.60 13.09 2.95
N ALA A 167 -24.24 14.23 3.55
CA ALA A 167 -22.98 14.33 4.29
C ALA A 167 -22.99 13.34 5.47
N PRO A 168 -21.91 12.57 5.67
CA PRO A 168 -21.82 11.67 6.80
C PRO A 168 -21.82 12.45 8.12
N LEU A 169 -22.34 11.83 9.17
CA LEU A 169 -22.36 12.39 10.51
C LEU A 169 -21.03 12.13 11.21
N PRO A 170 -20.59 13.01 12.13
CA PRO A 170 -19.44 12.74 12.97
C PRO A 170 -19.61 11.42 13.74
N GLY A 171 -18.63 10.53 13.64
CA GLY A 171 -18.69 9.20 14.25
C GLY A 171 -19.12 8.09 13.30
N ASP A 172 -19.63 8.41 12.10
CA ASP A 172 -19.83 7.42 11.05
C ASP A 172 -18.49 6.81 10.64
N ASN A 173 -18.46 5.51 10.37
CA ASN A 173 -17.26 4.83 9.92
C ASN A 173 -17.08 4.98 8.40
N ASP A 174 -15.82 4.97 7.94
CA ASP A 174 -15.54 4.81 6.51
C ASP A 174 -16.10 3.47 6.01
N ARG A 175 -16.62 3.47 4.78
CA ARG A 175 -17.25 2.29 4.17
C ARG A 175 -16.18 1.31 3.69
N VAL A 176 -15.83 0.35 4.54
CA VAL A 176 -14.90 -0.74 4.19
C VAL A 176 -15.61 -1.77 3.31
N ILE A 177 -15.07 -2.01 2.12
CA ILE A 177 -15.51 -3.05 1.18
C ILE A 177 -14.87 -4.40 1.56
N SER A 178 -13.56 -4.41 1.78
CA SER A 178 -12.81 -5.63 2.10
C SER A 178 -11.53 -5.32 2.88
N ILE A 179 -11.08 -6.31 3.64
CA ILE A 179 -9.77 -6.35 4.31
C ILE A 179 -9.15 -7.67 3.89
N ASN A 180 -8.00 -7.62 3.22
CA ASN A 180 -7.27 -8.82 2.81
C ASN A 180 -5.87 -8.81 3.42
N THR A 181 -5.36 -9.99 3.71
CA THR A 181 -4.04 -10.17 4.31
C THR A 181 -3.23 -11.13 3.46
N GLU A 182 -2.07 -10.68 3.00
CA GLU A 182 -1.05 -11.47 2.32
C GLU A 182 0.03 -11.84 3.35
N VAL A 183 0.17 -13.14 3.63
CA VAL A 183 1.21 -13.63 4.54
C VAL A 183 2.53 -13.74 3.77
N LEU A 184 3.54 -13.00 4.22
CA LEU A 184 4.86 -12.98 3.60
C LEU A 184 5.80 -14.01 4.22
N MET A 185 5.67 -14.23 5.54
CA MET A 185 6.40 -15.21 6.32
C MET A 185 5.53 -15.61 7.51
N ASP A 186 5.49 -16.91 7.80
CA ASP A 186 4.79 -17.47 8.95
C ASP A 186 5.64 -18.59 9.54
N THR A 187 6.11 -18.40 10.77
CA THR A 187 6.84 -19.41 11.53
C THR A 187 6.00 -19.99 12.67
N SER A 188 4.69 -19.70 12.68
CA SER A 188 3.81 -20.12 13.76
C SER A 188 3.64 -21.64 13.79
N THR A 189 3.60 -22.18 15.01
CA THR A 189 3.25 -23.59 15.21
C THR A 189 1.74 -23.75 15.29
N ALA A 190 1.25 -24.97 15.07
CA ALA A 190 -0.19 -25.27 15.19
C ALA A 190 -0.78 -24.90 16.57
N ILE A 191 0.04 -24.82 17.61
CA ILE A 191 -0.37 -24.45 18.98
C ILE A 191 -0.70 -22.95 19.05
N ASN A 192 0.11 -22.10 18.40
CA ASN A 192 0.02 -20.65 18.50
C ASN A 192 -0.68 -19.99 17.30
N ALA A 193 -0.89 -20.70 16.19
CA ALA A 193 -1.64 -20.22 15.03
C ALA A 193 -3.01 -19.58 15.39
N PRO A 194 -3.83 -20.12 16.33
CA PRO A 194 -5.07 -19.46 16.74
C PRO A 194 -4.86 -18.08 17.39
N LEU A 195 -3.73 -17.86 18.06
CA LEU A 195 -3.42 -16.57 18.69
C LEU A 195 -3.09 -15.51 17.64
N PHE A 196 -2.35 -15.89 16.59
CA PHE A 196 -2.09 -15.00 15.45
C PHE A 196 -3.37 -14.67 14.68
N ALA A 197 -4.26 -15.65 14.50
CA ALA A 197 -5.57 -15.44 13.90
C ALA A 197 -6.42 -14.43 14.70
N ALA A 198 -6.43 -14.55 16.04
CA ALA A 198 -7.10 -13.59 16.92
C ALA A 198 -6.49 -12.19 16.84
N GLY A 199 -5.16 -12.08 16.75
CA GLY A 199 -4.47 -10.80 16.52
C GLY A 199 -4.88 -10.14 15.20
N ASN A 200 -5.03 -10.93 14.13
CA ASN A 200 -5.53 -10.46 12.84
C ASN A 200 -6.97 -9.99 12.88
N GLU A 201 -7.84 -10.74 13.56
CA GLU A 201 -9.24 -10.35 13.77
C GLU A 201 -9.33 -9.04 14.56
N ALA A 202 -8.54 -8.89 15.62
CA ALA A 202 -8.49 -7.68 16.42
C ALA A 202 -7.97 -6.47 15.64
N PHE A 203 -6.99 -6.66 14.75
CA PHE A 203 -6.53 -5.62 13.85
C PHE A 203 -7.63 -5.19 12.87
N ALA A 204 -8.31 -6.16 12.25
CA ALA A 204 -9.44 -5.90 11.35
C ALA A 204 -10.61 -5.22 12.07
N TYR A 205 -10.88 -5.61 13.32
CA TYR A 205 -11.84 -4.95 14.20
C TYR A 205 -11.45 -3.49 14.43
N GLY A 206 -10.19 -3.22 14.75
CA GLY A 206 -9.69 -1.86 14.94
C GLY A 206 -9.79 -0.96 13.70
N ILE A 207 -9.76 -1.55 12.49
CA ILE A 207 -10.02 -0.82 11.23
C ILE A 207 -11.50 -0.47 11.09
N ARG A 208 -12.40 -1.42 11.38
CA ARG A 208 -13.86 -1.24 11.24
C ARG A 208 -14.47 -0.38 12.33
N HIS A 209 -13.86 -0.38 13.51
CA HIS A 209 -14.32 0.31 14.70
C HIS A 209 -13.20 1.20 15.25
N PRO A 210 -12.76 2.21 14.47
CA PRO A 210 -11.77 3.15 14.95
C PRO A 210 -12.30 3.84 16.21
N ILE A 211 -11.61 3.67 17.35
CA ILE A 211 -11.99 4.38 18.58
C ILE A 211 -12.00 5.87 18.25
N SER A 212 -13.14 6.51 18.45
CA SER A 212 -13.33 7.95 18.26
C SER A 212 -12.34 8.70 19.12
N SER A 213 -11.23 9.14 18.51
CA SER A 213 -10.31 10.05 19.15
C SER A 213 -10.80 11.47 18.88
N PRO A 214 -10.94 12.33 19.89
CA PRO A 214 -11.34 13.73 19.68
C PRO A 214 -10.36 14.49 18.76
N SER A 215 -9.12 13.98 18.60
CA SER A 215 -8.10 14.55 17.71
C SER A 215 -8.32 14.27 16.22
N ILE A 216 -9.03 13.20 15.86
CA ILE A 216 -9.26 12.81 14.46
C ILE A 216 -10.65 12.16 14.34
N PRO A 217 -11.70 12.93 14.03
CA PRO A 217 -13.06 12.41 13.89
C PRO A 217 -13.23 11.60 12.59
N THR A 218 -14.06 10.57 12.65
CA THR A 218 -14.51 9.79 11.49
C THR A 218 -15.78 10.40 10.88
N PRO A 219 -16.05 10.15 9.58
CA PRO A 219 -15.23 9.38 8.64
C PRO A 219 -14.05 10.18 8.07
N TYR A 220 -12.98 9.48 7.67
CA TYR A 220 -11.78 10.14 7.15
C TYR A 220 -11.87 10.48 5.66
N LEU A 221 -12.63 9.70 4.88
CA LEU A 221 -12.55 9.71 3.41
C LEU A 221 -13.70 10.43 2.71
N THR A 222 -14.64 11.01 3.45
CA THR A 222 -15.81 11.69 2.87
C THR A 222 -15.94 13.12 3.40
N PRO A 223 -15.46 14.15 2.68
CA PRO A 223 -14.79 14.08 1.37
C PRO A 223 -13.32 13.62 1.45
N LEU A 224 -12.77 13.18 0.32
CA LEU A 224 -11.38 12.77 0.22
C LEU A 224 -10.44 13.99 0.34
N THR A 225 -9.69 14.07 1.44
CA THR A 225 -8.77 15.19 1.71
C THR A 225 -7.38 14.69 2.11
N ALA A 226 -6.38 15.56 2.01
CA ALA A 226 -5.03 15.25 2.49
C ALA A 226 -5.00 14.88 3.97
N LYS A 227 -5.79 15.58 4.80
CA LYS A 227 -5.98 15.25 6.22
C LYS A 227 -6.62 13.87 6.40
N GLY A 228 -7.64 13.56 5.61
CA GLY A 228 -8.30 12.26 5.59
C GLY A 228 -7.35 11.10 5.28
N LEU A 229 -6.56 11.23 4.22
CA LEU A 229 -5.55 10.23 3.84
C LEU A 229 -4.49 10.02 4.93
N TRP A 230 -3.99 11.11 5.55
CA TRP A 230 -3.06 11.00 6.67
C TRP A 230 -3.70 10.34 7.90
N SER A 231 -4.96 10.68 8.18
CA SER A 231 -5.76 10.11 9.28
C SER A 231 -5.96 8.60 9.10
N LEU A 232 -6.28 8.18 7.88
CA LEU A 232 -6.36 6.77 7.50
C LEU A 232 -5.01 6.06 7.69
N GLY A 233 -3.91 6.67 7.25
CA GLY A 233 -2.57 6.13 7.48
C GLY A 233 -2.25 5.92 8.97
N ASN A 234 -2.67 6.84 9.84
CA ASN A 234 -2.53 6.68 11.29
C ASN A 234 -3.44 5.62 11.89
N LEU A 235 -4.67 5.45 11.36
CA LEU A 235 -5.52 4.34 11.75
C LEU A 235 -4.79 3.01 11.54
N LEU A 236 -4.24 2.81 10.34
CA LEU A 236 -3.60 1.55 9.93
C LEU A 236 -2.24 1.31 10.62
N SER A 237 -1.41 2.35 10.74
CA SER A 237 -0.04 2.21 11.27
C SER A 237 0.06 2.30 12.78
N VAL A 238 -0.96 2.83 13.47
CA VAL A 238 -0.92 3.06 14.92
C VAL A 238 -2.17 2.53 15.62
N ARG A 239 -3.36 3.05 15.29
CA ARG A 239 -4.55 2.82 16.13
C ARG A 239 -5.06 1.37 16.08
N ALA A 240 -5.24 0.82 14.88
CA ALA A 240 -5.69 -0.56 14.70
C ALA A 240 -4.70 -1.56 15.32
N ARG A 241 -3.40 -1.25 15.27
CA ARG A 241 -2.37 -2.06 15.94
C ARG A 241 -2.46 -2.01 17.45
N ASN A 242 -2.70 -0.84 18.03
CA ASN A 242 -2.88 -0.72 19.48
C ASN A 242 -4.11 -1.50 19.95
N ILE A 243 -5.20 -1.50 19.18
CA ILE A 243 -6.38 -2.33 19.45
C ILE A 243 -6.01 -3.81 19.39
N ALA A 244 -5.28 -4.25 18.37
CA ALA A 244 -4.81 -5.64 18.26
C ALA A 244 -3.96 -6.07 19.47
N ARG A 245 -3.05 -5.20 19.94
CA ARG A 245 -2.25 -5.44 21.15
C ARG A 245 -3.11 -5.57 22.41
N HIS A 246 -4.09 -4.69 22.60
CA HIS A 246 -4.95 -4.72 23.79
C HIS A 246 -5.89 -5.93 23.81
N TYR A 247 -6.50 -6.26 22.67
CA TYR A 247 -7.40 -7.41 22.55
C TYR A 247 -6.68 -8.74 22.86
N ALA A 248 -5.45 -8.91 22.37
CA ALA A 248 -4.63 -10.08 22.67
C ALA A 248 -4.38 -10.24 24.19
N SER A 249 -4.21 -9.14 24.91
CA SER A 249 -4.00 -9.16 26.37
C SER A 249 -5.27 -9.52 27.14
N GLU A 250 -6.44 -9.05 26.71
CA GLU A 250 -7.70 -9.22 27.46
C GLU A 250 -8.34 -10.60 27.26
N VAL A 251 -8.35 -11.11 26.02
CA VAL A 251 -9.06 -12.35 25.67
C VAL A 251 -8.29 -13.62 26.05
N HIS A 252 -6.96 -13.55 26.04
CA HIS A 252 -6.11 -14.74 26.23
C HIS A 252 -5.37 -14.81 27.57
N GLY A 253 -5.67 -13.90 28.52
CA GLY A 253 -5.19 -13.99 29.90
C GLY A 253 -3.70 -13.70 30.10
N GLY A 254 -3.12 -12.79 29.31
CA GLY A 254 -1.70 -12.45 29.30
C GLY A 254 -1.18 -12.32 27.86
N THR A 255 -0.18 -11.46 27.62
CA THR A 255 0.35 -11.12 26.28
C THR A 255 1.12 -12.28 25.64
N ARG A 256 0.44 -13.30 25.15
CA ARG A 256 1.13 -14.33 24.35
C ARG A 256 1.51 -13.86 22.95
N VAL A 257 0.85 -12.84 22.41
CA VAL A 257 1.14 -12.26 21.09
C VAL A 257 1.29 -10.77 21.19
N TRP A 258 2.41 -10.26 20.68
CA TRP A 258 2.69 -8.84 20.53
C TRP A 258 2.60 -8.44 19.05
N THR A 259 2.38 -7.15 18.79
CA THR A 259 2.39 -6.57 17.43
C THR A 259 3.49 -5.52 17.32
N GLU A 260 4.32 -5.55 16.28
CA GLU A 260 5.37 -4.55 16.04
C GLU A 260 4.79 -3.15 15.78
N ASP A 261 5.59 -2.13 16.05
CA ASP A 261 5.32 -0.79 15.51
C ASP A 261 5.57 -0.70 14.00
N HIS A 262 5.11 0.38 13.36
CA HIS A 262 5.20 0.52 11.89
C HIS A 262 6.62 0.37 11.36
N VAL A 263 7.59 0.98 12.04
CA VAL A 263 8.98 1.01 11.59
C VAL A 263 9.60 -0.37 11.71
N ASN A 264 9.31 -1.10 12.79
CA ASN A 264 9.82 -2.45 12.94
C ASN A 264 9.14 -3.46 12.00
N SER A 265 7.83 -3.31 11.73
CA SER A 265 7.18 -4.13 10.69
C SER A 265 7.82 -3.93 9.32
N MET A 266 8.19 -2.68 8.96
CA MET A 266 8.93 -2.40 7.73
C MET A 266 10.30 -3.09 7.69
N LYS A 267 11.03 -3.12 8.81
CA LYS A 267 12.31 -3.86 8.90
C LYS A 267 12.10 -5.35 8.69
N TRP A 268 11.03 -5.93 9.23
CA TRP A 268 10.70 -7.33 9.03
C TRP A 268 10.37 -7.65 7.58
N ILE A 269 9.56 -6.83 6.90
CA ILE A 269 9.31 -6.98 5.46
C ILE A 269 10.63 -6.96 4.68
N GLY A 270 11.48 -5.96 4.91
CA GLY A 270 12.76 -5.88 4.20
C GLY A 270 13.67 -7.10 4.44
N ARG A 271 13.64 -7.71 5.63
CA ARG A 271 14.34 -8.97 5.90
C ARG A 271 13.74 -10.14 5.12
N VAL A 272 12.41 -10.26 5.11
CA VAL A 272 11.69 -11.34 4.41
C VAL A 272 11.93 -11.25 2.90
N GLU A 273 11.86 -10.06 2.32
CA GLU A 273 12.12 -9.83 0.91
C GLU A 273 13.56 -10.20 0.55
N LYS A 274 14.55 -9.75 1.34
CA LYS A 274 15.95 -10.13 1.15
C LYS A 274 16.16 -11.65 1.19
N MET A 275 15.54 -12.35 2.15
CA MET A 275 15.62 -13.81 2.22
C MET A 275 15.00 -14.49 0.98
N LYS A 276 13.89 -13.96 0.46
CA LYS A 276 13.26 -14.48 -0.76
C LYS A 276 14.14 -14.26 -1.99
N GLU A 277 14.76 -13.10 -2.11
CA GLU A 277 15.71 -12.79 -3.20
C GLU A 277 16.95 -13.69 -3.15
N GLU A 278 17.56 -13.86 -1.96
CA GLU A 278 18.71 -14.75 -1.76
C GLU A 278 18.36 -16.21 -2.10
N LYS A 279 17.17 -16.68 -1.72
CA LYS A 279 16.68 -18.01 -2.07
C LYS A 279 16.45 -18.18 -3.57
N ALA A 280 15.83 -17.19 -4.23
CA ALA A 280 15.60 -17.23 -5.66
C ALA A 280 16.91 -17.27 -6.46
N LYS A 281 17.92 -16.51 -6.04
CA LYS A 281 19.27 -16.54 -6.63
C LYS A 281 19.92 -17.91 -6.48
N ALA A 282 19.84 -18.51 -5.29
CA ALA A 282 20.40 -19.85 -5.05
C ALA A 282 19.66 -20.95 -5.84
N GLU A 283 18.35 -20.81 -6.05
CA GLU A 283 17.58 -21.73 -6.90
C GLU A 283 17.93 -21.58 -8.37
N GLN A 284 18.18 -20.36 -8.84
CA GLN A 284 18.66 -20.09 -10.20
C GLN A 284 20.07 -20.66 -10.43
N GLU A 285 21.01 -20.41 -9.52
CA GLU A 285 22.39 -20.94 -9.63
C GLU A 285 22.39 -22.48 -9.67
N LYS A 286 21.54 -23.13 -8.87
CA LYS A 286 21.38 -24.59 -8.92
C LYS A 286 20.74 -25.11 -10.20
N ALA A 287 19.86 -24.33 -10.83
CA ALA A 287 19.24 -24.71 -12.09
C ALA A 287 20.24 -24.58 -13.24
N GLU A 288 21.07 -23.52 -13.24
CA GLU A 288 22.14 -23.32 -14.21
C GLU A 288 23.23 -24.39 -14.08
N GLU A 289 23.65 -24.75 -12.85
CA GLU A 289 24.60 -25.85 -12.61
C GLU A 289 24.06 -27.22 -13.04
N ALA A 290 22.75 -27.47 -12.91
CA ALA A 290 22.13 -28.72 -13.32
C ALA A 290 21.94 -28.84 -14.85
N ASP A 291 21.76 -27.72 -15.55
CA ASP A 291 21.67 -27.69 -17.01
C ASP A 291 23.05 -27.89 -17.66
N ASP A 292 24.13 -27.40 -17.03
CA ASP A 292 25.51 -27.61 -17.49
C ASP A 292 25.96 -29.08 -17.34
N GLU A 293 25.53 -29.78 -16.26
CA GLU A 293 25.87 -31.20 -16.02
C GLU A 293 25.20 -32.17 -17.03
N TYR A 294 24.10 -31.76 -17.69
CA TYR A 294 23.44 -32.57 -18.73
C TYR A 294 24.03 -32.39 -20.14
N THR A 295 24.98 -31.46 -20.33
CA THR A 295 25.62 -31.23 -21.63
C THR A 295 26.96 -31.94 -21.83
N ASP A 296 27.52 -32.55 -20.77
CA ASP A 296 28.83 -33.23 -20.81
C ASP A 296 28.75 -34.76 -21.05
N ASP A 297 27.55 -35.35 -21.16
CA ASP A 297 27.35 -36.81 -21.34
C ASP A 297 27.09 -37.23 -22.81
N GLU A 298 27.20 -36.32 -23.79
CA GLU A 298 27.18 -36.63 -25.24
C GLU A 298 28.54 -36.37 -25.93
N GLU A 299 29.60 -37.09 -25.56
CA GLU A 299 30.80 -37.32 -26.40
C GLU A 299 31.23 -38.79 -26.46
#